data_AF-A0A7K5LR32-F1
#
_entry.id   AF-A0A7K5LR32-F1
#
_cell.length_a   1.000
_cell.length_b   1.000
_cell.length_c   1.000
_cell.angle_alpha   90.00
_cell.angle_beta   90.00
_cell.angle_gamma   90.00
#
_symmetry.space_group_name_H-M   'P 1'
#
loop_
_entity.id
_entity.type
_entity.pdbx_description
1 polymer ?
#
loop_
_entity_poly.entity_id
_entity_poly.type
_entity_poly.pdbx_seq_one_letter_code
_entity_poly.pdbx_strand_id
1 'polypeptide(L)'
;SPLSSTSSSRPPSGPTLVPPSGSRSPPAVPRPPGGRHGCGFCGKPFGSASARQIHLRSHTGERPFRCDLCGGRFTTRGNLKVHLRRHRQ
;
A
#
# COMPACT_ATOMS: atom_id res chain seq x y z
N SER A 1 24.24 -50.77 31.92
CA SER A 1 23.93 -49.68 30.98
C SER A 1 23.94 -48.36 31.71
N PRO A 2 24.98 -47.53 31.59
CA PRO A 2 24.94 -46.18 32.17
C PRO A 2 24.03 -45.26 31.34
N LEU A 3 23.28 -44.46 32.07
CA LEU A 3 22.32 -43.47 31.60
C LEU A 3 23.10 -42.23 31.15
N SER A 4 23.00 -41.86 29.88
CA SER A 4 23.54 -40.58 29.39
C SER A 4 22.44 -39.53 29.47
N SER A 5 22.44 -38.80 30.58
CA SER A 5 21.62 -37.64 30.85
C SER A 5 21.96 -36.51 29.87
N THR A 6 21.05 -36.16 28.97
CA THR A 6 21.16 -34.93 28.18
C THR A 6 20.64 -33.76 29.00
N SER A 7 21.53 -33.14 29.77
CA SER A 7 21.36 -31.77 30.28
C SER A 7 21.93 -30.81 29.25
N SER A 8 21.10 -29.95 28.66
CA SER A 8 21.51 -28.69 28.03
C SER A 8 20.26 -27.85 27.76
N SER A 9 19.84 -27.05 28.72
CA SER A 9 20.28 -25.65 28.90
C SER A 9 19.62 -24.72 27.89
N ARG A 10 18.56 -24.03 28.34
CA ARG A 10 17.95 -22.87 27.67
C ARG A 10 19.06 -21.90 27.23
N PRO A 11 19.11 -21.44 25.98
CA PRO A 11 19.99 -20.35 25.62
C PRO A 11 19.51 -19.06 26.32
N PRO A 12 20.45 -18.17 26.72
CA PRO A 12 20.12 -16.93 27.42
C PRO A 12 19.36 -15.97 26.51
N SER A 13 18.43 -15.23 27.13
CA SER A 13 17.74 -14.08 26.55
C SER A 13 18.77 -13.03 26.13
N GLY A 14 19.13 -13.01 24.85
CA GLY A 14 19.90 -11.93 24.25
C GLY A 14 19.08 -10.62 24.26
N PRO A 15 19.75 -9.45 24.22
CA PRO A 15 19.05 -8.17 24.23
C PRO A 15 18.14 -8.06 23.01
N THR A 16 16.87 -7.71 23.26
CA THR A 16 15.92 -7.34 22.21
C THR A 16 16.50 -6.18 21.42
N LEU A 17 17.02 -6.46 20.23
CA LEU A 17 17.34 -5.44 19.24
C LEU A 17 16.01 -4.80 18.83
N VAL A 18 15.65 -3.70 19.49
CA VAL A 18 14.63 -2.77 19.01
C VAL A 18 15.08 -2.35 17.60
N PRO A 19 14.30 -2.63 16.54
CA PRO A 19 14.66 -2.12 15.23
C PRO A 19 14.66 -0.58 15.32
N PRO A 20 15.66 0.10 14.75
CA PRO A 20 15.63 1.55 14.74
C PRO A 20 14.33 1.97 14.07
N SER A 21 13.64 2.92 14.69
CA SER A 21 12.55 3.66 14.07
C SER A 21 13.16 4.50 12.94
N GLY A 22 13.57 3.82 11.87
CA GLY A 22 13.79 4.43 10.59
C GLY A 22 12.45 5.02 10.22
N SER A 23 12.37 6.34 10.25
CA SER A 23 11.38 7.09 9.50
C SER A 23 11.44 6.53 8.09
N ARG A 24 10.56 5.57 7.77
CA ARG A 24 10.27 5.17 6.41
C ARG A 24 9.68 6.43 5.80
N SER A 25 10.55 7.28 5.28
CA SER A 25 10.15 8.33 4.36
C SER A 25 9.24 7.62 3.35
N PRO A 26 7.98 8.08 3.18
CA PRO A 26 7.14 7.52 2.14
C PRO A 26 7.93 7.54 0.84
N PRO A 27 7.73 6.56 -0.07
CA PRO A 27 8.45 6.53 -1.33
C PRO A 27 8.40 7.92 -1.93
N ALA A 28 9.56 8.49 -2.25
CA ALA A 28 9.69 9.84 -2.76
C ALA A 28 8.89 9.91 -4.07
N VAL A 29 7.62 10.29 -3.96
CA VAL A 29 6.78 10.53 -5.12
C VAL A 29 7.40 11.75 -5.79
N PRO A 30 7.88 11.66 -7.04
CA PRO A 30 8.49 12.81 -7.70
C PRO A 30 7.50 13.96 -7.62
N ARG A 31 7.86 15.04 -6.92
CA ARG A 31 7.04 16.26 -6.82
C ARG A 31 6.96 16.81 -8.24
N PRO A 32 5.79 16.75 -8.92
CA PRO A 32 5.76 17.21 -10.30
C PRO A 32 5.83 18.74 -10.29
N PRO A 33 6.65 19.35 -11.16
CA PRO A 33 6.67 20.79 -11.35
C PRO A 33 5.38 21.18 -12.09
N GLY A 34 4.34 21.53 -11.35
CA GLY A 34 3.07 21.89 -11.97
C GLY A 34 2.10 22.39 -10.91
N GLY A 35 1.56 23.58 -11.16
CA GLY A 35 0.73 24.38 -10.25
C GLY A 35 -0.28 23.58 -9.42
N ARG A 36 -0.69 24.18 -8.30
CA ARG A 36 -1.29 23.59 -7.09
C ARG A 36 -2.36 22.50 -7.30
N HIS A 37 -2.96 22.38 -8.50
CA HIS A 37 -3.95 21.36 -8.82
C HIS A 37 -3.81 20.70 -10.22
N GLY A 38 -2.68 20.84 -10.93
CA GLY A 38 -2.45 20.23 -12.24
C GLY A 38 -1.77 18.85 -12.18
N CYS A 39 -2.06 17.97 -13.14
CA CYS A 39 -1.40 16.68 -13.30
C CYS A 39 0.02 16.86 -13.87
N GLY A 40 1.01 16.24 -13.23
CA GLY A 40 2.40 16.31 -13.66
C GLY A 40 2.77 15.53 -14.93
N PHE A 41 1.94 14.57 -15.34
CA PHE A 41 2.21 13.73 -16.51
C PHE A 41 1.64 14.31 -17.81
N CYS A 42 0.48 14.96 -17.74
CA CYS A 42 -0.24 15.45 -18.91
C CYS A 42 -0.70 16.90 -18.79
N GLY A 43 -0.33 17.61 -17.73
CA GLY A 43 -0.69 19.01 -17.52
C GLY A 43 -2.17 19.28 -17.22
N LYS A 44 -3.03 18.25 -17.18
CA LYS A 44 -4.48 18.44 -16.98
C LYS A 44 -4.78 19.14 -15.64
N PRO A 45 -5.56 20.24 -15.64
CA PRO A 45 -5.96 20.91 -14.40
C PRO A 45 -7.09 20.15 -13.71
N PHE A 46 -7.04 20.08 -12.38
CA PHE A 46 -8.10 19.52 -11.55
C PHE A 46 -8.56 20.58 -10.54
N GLY A 47 -9.84 20.56 -10.16
CA GLY A 47 -10.35 21.46 -9.12
C GLY A 47 -10.00 21.03 -7.69
N SER A 48 -9.44 19.83 -7.51
CA SER A 48 -9.09 19.29 -6.20
C SER A 48 -7.89 18.34 -6.27
N ALA A 49 -7.12 18.29 -5.17
CA ALA A 49 -6.00 17.36 -5.04
C ALA A 49 -6.45 15.89 -5.12
N SER A 50 -7.63 15.57 -4.55
CA SER A 50 -8.21 14.22 -4.61
C SER A 50 -8.51 13.78 -6.04
N ALA A 51 -9.10 14.65 -6.87
CA ALA A 51 -9.37 14.35 -8.27
C ALA A 51 -8.08 14.15 -9.07
N ARG A 52 -7.08 15.01 -8.85
CA ARG A 52 -5.74 14.83 -9.43
C ARG A 52 -5.11 13.50 -9.01
N GLN A 53 -5.18 13.13 -7.72
CA GLN A 53 -4.59 11.89 -7.21
C GLN A 53 -5.26 10.64 -7.82
N ILE A 54 -6.58 10.66 -7.98
CA ILE A 54 -7.31 9.59 -8.66
C ILE A 54 -6.90 9.54 -10.14
N HIS A 55 -6.73 10.69 -10.79
CA HIS A 55 -6.25 10.75 -12.17
C HIS A 55 -4.82 10.23 -12.32
N LEU A 56 -3.92 10.46 -11.36
CA LEU A 56 -2.56 9.91 -11.40
C LEU A 56 -2.54 8.37 -11.44
N ARG A 57 -3.58 7.71 -10.93
CA ARG A 57 -3.76 6.25 -11.05
C ARG A 57 -3.99 5.78 -12.48
N SER A 58 -4.45 6.64 -13.39
CA SER A 58 -4.58 6.26 -14.82
C SER A 58 -3.23 6.24 -15.53
N HIS A 59 -2.27 7.05 -15.09
CA HIS A 59 -0.91 7.06 -15.65
C HIS A 59 -0.08 5.90 -15.15
N THR A 60 -0.19 5.59 -13.85
CA THR A 60 0.57 4.50 -13.21
C THR A 60 -0.09 3.12 -13.35
N GLY A 61 -1.35 3.07 -13.79
CA GLY A 61 -2.14 1.83 -13.79
C GLY A 61 -2.44 1.29 -12.39
N GLU A 62 -2.14 2.06 -11.34
CA GLU A 62 -2.25 1.60 -9.97
C GLU A 62 -3.73 1.51 -9.54
N ARG A 63 -4.23 0.27 -9.45
CA ARG A 63 -5.61 -0.03 -9.03
C ARG A 63 -5.56 -0.77 -7.70
N PRO A 64 -5.46 -0.04 -6.56
CA PRO A 64 -5.28 -0.64 -5.24
C PRO A 64 -6.53 -1.39 -4.76
N PHE A 65 -7.71 -1.05 -5.29
CA PHE A 65 -8.96 -1.66 -4.86
C PHE A 65 -9.26 -2.87 -5.75
N ARG A 66 -8.94 -4.07 -5.27
CA ARG A 66 -9.30 -5.33 -5.95
C ARG A 66 -10.64 -5.84 -5.42
N CYS A 67 -11.43 -6.44 -6.30
CA CYS A 67 -12.60 -7.23 -5.96
C CYS A 67 -12.16 -8.66 -5.70
N ASP A 68 -12.47 -9.20 -4.53
CA ASP A 68 -12.12 -10.58 -4.16
C ASP A 68 -12.97 -11.63 -4.87
N LEU A 69 -14.15 -11.25 -5.38
CA LEU A 69 -15.08 -12.17 -6.05
C LEU A 69 -14.67 -12.48 -7.50
N CYS A 70 -14.28 -11.45 -8.27
CA CYS A 70 -13.93 -11.61 -9.69
C CYS A 70 -12.52 -11.12 -10.06
N GLY A 71 -11.74 -10.65 -9.09
CA GLY A 71 -10.42 -10.08 -9.34
C GLY A 71 -10.42 -8.70 -10.02
N GLY A 72 -11.59 -8.12 -10.30
CA GLY A 72 -11.71 -6.80 -10.94
C GLY A 72 -11.03 -5.71 -10.11
N ARG A 73 -10.21 -4.87 -10.74
CA ARG A 73 -9.46 -3.81 -10.05
C ARG A 73 -10.13 -2.45 -10.27
N PHE A 74 -10.12 -1.57 -9.28
CA PHE A 74 -10.77 -0.26 -9.32
C PHE A 74 -9.82 0.82 -8.83
N THR A 75 -9.97 2.01 -9.38
CA THR A 75 -9.17 3.18 -9.00
C THR A 75 -9.70 3.85 -7.74
N THR A 76 -10.95 3.59 -7.34
CA THR A 76 -11.59 4.19 -6.15
C THR A 76 -12.40 3.17 -5.35
N ARG A 77 -12.51 3.40 -4.03
CA ARG A 77 -13.33 2.59 -3.13
C ARG A 77 -14.83 2.69 -3.45
N GLY A 78 -15.30 3.86 -3.87
CA GLY A 78 -16.70 4.06 -4.28
C GLY A 78 -17.07 3.16 -5.45
N ASN A 79 -16.24 3.11 -6.49
CA ASN A 79 -16.46 2.25 -7.64
C ASN A 79 -16.45 0.76 -7.27
N LEU A 80 -15.52 0.33 -6.40
CA LEU A 80 -15.52 -1.03 -5.86
C LEU A 80 -16.83 -1.34 -5.11
N LYS A 81 -17.31 -0.44 -4.24
CA LYS A 81 -18.55 -0.64 -3.48
C LYS A 81 -19.76 -0.80 -4.40
N VAL A 82 -19.88 0.04 -5.42
CA VAL A 82 -20.96 -0.06 -6.42
C VAL A 82 -20.83 -1.36 -7.22
N HIS A 83 -19.62 -1.75 -7.60
CA HIS A 83 -19.35 -3.01 -8.27
C HIS A 83 -19.73 -4.23 -7.42
N LEU A 84 -19.41 -4.23 -6.13
CA LEU A 84 -19.77 -5.32 -5.21
C LEU A 84 -21.28 -5.51 -5.08
N ARG A 85 -22.09 -4.46 -5.29
CA ARG A 85 -23.55 -4.63 -5.35
C ARG A 85 -23.96 -5.54 -6.50
N ARG A 86 -23.29 -5.46 -7.66
CA ARG A 86 -23.57 -6.31 -8.82
C ARG A 86 -23.28 -7.79 -8.62
N HIS A 87 -22.42 -8.15 -7.67
CA HIS A 87 -22.21 -9.56 -7.35
C HIS A 87 -23.31 -10.16 -6.48
N ARG A 88 -24.20 -9.32 -5.93
CA ARG A 88 -25.27 -9.72 -5.01
C ARG A 88 -26.64 -9.79 -5.69
N GLN A 89 -26.70 -9.58 -7.00
CA GLN A 89 -27.87 -9.57 -7.87
C GLN A 89 -27.58 -10.48 -9.04
#